data_AF-A0A1I7YDU4-F1
#
_entry.id   AF-A0A1I7YDU4-F1
#
_cell.length_a   1.000
_cell.length_b   1.000
_cell.length_c   1.000
_cell.angle_alpha   90.00
_cell.angle_beta   90.00
_cell.angle_gamma   90.00
#
_symmetry.space_group_name_H-M   'P 1'
#
loop_
_entity.id
_entity.type
_entity.pdbx_description
1 polymer ?
#
loop_
_entity_poly.entity_id
_entity_poly.type
_entity_poly.pdbx_seq_one_letter_code
_entity_poly.pdbx_strand_id
1 'polypeptide(L)'
;MTLLHLEFGLDDEGWFYRLCPGDRQSYISSPGELRLLNQRYTAVSWICLDKSASFAVRCSREELVLELAPLLRARLRPRTYLTITDDGPYTGDAALAAFEMFGTPCTFYDLQVGYHSKESEDFVLSHLDLLLQPKLIERRREEKSSWNYRRVFWH
;
A
#
# COMPACT_ATOMS: atom_id res chain seq x y z
N MET A 1 -12.94 12.81 6.24
CA MET A 1 -12.45 11.58 5.61
C MET A 1 -11.25 11.12 6.42
N THR A 2 -11.28 9.91 6.94
CA THR A 2 -10.20 9.31 7.73
C THR A 2 -9.18 8.69 6.78
N LEU A 3 -7.92 9.05 6.96
CA LEU A 3 -6.80 8.47 6.21
C LEU A 3 -6.13 7.40 7.06
N LEU A 4 -5.95 6.22 6.48
CA LEU A 4 -5.31 5.07 7.09
C LEU A 4 -3.92 4.86 6.49
N HIS A 5 -2.98 4.54 7.37
CA HIS A 5 -1.65 4.11 7.05
C HIS A 5 -1.56 2.63 7.41
N LEU A 6 -1.16 1.80 6.44
CA LEU A 6 -0.79 0.41 6.69
C LEU A 6 0.72 0.33 6.85
N GLU A 7 1.14 -0.20 7.99
CA GLU A 7 2.49 -0.67 8.25
C GLU A 7 2.39 -2.18 8.47
N PHE A 8 3.24 -2.99 7.85
CA PHE A 8 3.24 -4.43 8.06
C PHE A 8 4.63 -5.02 7.90
N GLY A 9 4.84 -6.22 8.43
CA GLY A 9 6.13 -6.86 8.39
C GLY A 9 6.10 -8.29 8.90
N LEU A 10 7.30 -8.86 8.94
CA LEU A 10 7.59 -10.19 9.46
C LEU A 10 8.83 -10.09 10.34
N ASP A 11 8.75 -10.66 11.54
CA ASP A 11 9.88 -10.81 12.45
C ASP A 11 9.96 -12.26 12.97
N ASP A 12 10.83 -12.50 13.96
CA ASP A 12 11.05 -13.82 14.55
C ASP A 12 9.79 -14.43 15.21
N GLU A 13 8.80 -13.60 15.58
CA GLU A 13 7.54 -14.04 16.20
C GLU A 13 6.42 -14.23 15.15
N GLY A 14 6.65 -13.81 13.91
CA GLY A 14 5.73 -13.97 12.79
C GLY A 14 5.19 -12.67 12.23
N TRP A 15 4.08 -12.77 11.49
CA TRP A 15 3.50 -11.65 10.75
C TRP A 15 2.82 -10.64 11.67
N PHE A 16 2.93 -9.37 11.29
CA PHE A 16 2.26 -8.30 12.00
C PHE A 16 1.82 -7.18 11.06
N TYR A 17 0.81 -6.43 11.49
CA TYR A 17 0.46 -5.16 10.86
C TYR A 17 -0.01 -4.13 11.89
N ARG A 18 0.00 -2.87 11.47
CA ARG A 18 -0.54 -1.73 12.18
C ARG A 18 -1.37 -0.92 11.19
N LEU A 19 -2.61 -0.66 11.57
CA LEU A 19 -3.49 0.26 10.85
C LEU A 19 -3.68 1.52 11.69
N CYS A 20 -2.94 2.56 11.32
CA CYS A 20 -2.99 3.85 11.98
C CYS A 20 -3.91 4.80 11.21
N PRO A 21 -4.99 5.30 11.81
CA PRO A 21 -5.57 6.55 11.33
C PRO A 21 -4.56 7.67 11.50
N GLY A 22 -4.55 8.64 10.59
CA GLY A 22 -3.63 9.79 10.62
C GLY A 22 -3.72 10.63 11.91
N ASP A 23 -4.79 10.46 12.71
CA ASP A 23 -4.98 11.09 14.02
C ASP A 23 -4.37 10.30 15.20
N ARG A 24 -3.86 9.08 14.96
CA ARG A 24 -3.18 8.18 15.91
C ARG A 24 -3.99 7.81 17.18
N GLN A 25 -5.31 8.04 17.20
CA GLN A 25 -6.14 7.86 18.39
C GLN A 25 -6.94 6.56 18.41
N SER A 26 -7.12 5.89 17.28
CA SER A 26 -7.92 4.65 17.18
C SER A 26 -7.26 3.60 16.29
N TYR A 27 -6.43 2.73 16.86
CA TYR A 27 -5.84 1.62 16.12
C TYR A 27 -6.92 0.63 15.70
N ILE A 28 -6.94 0.29 14.42
CA ILE A 28 -7.80 -0.77 13.90
C ILE A 28 -7.06 -2.08 14.14
N SER A 29 -7.64 -2.93 15.01
CA SER A 29 -6.95 -4.09 15.57
C SER A 29 -7.34 -5.41 14.90
N SER A 30 -8.25 -5.38 13.93
CA SER A 30 -8.66 -6.57 13.15
C SER A 30 -9.25 -6.20 11.78
N PRO A 31 -9.26 -7.12 10.80
CA PRO A 31 -10.01 -6.94 9.57
C PRO A 31 -11.52 -6.73 9.83
N GLY A 32 -12.05 -7.34 10.89
CA GLY A 32 -13.45 -7.18 11.32
C GLY A 32 -13.80 -5.73 11.66
N GLU A 33 -12.95 -5.04 12.42
CA GLU A 33 -13.13 -3.61 12.70
C GLU A 33 -13.07 -2.77 11.43
N LEU A 34 -12.13 -3.06 10.53
CA LEU A 34 -12.04 -2.38 9.24
C LEU A 34 -13.31 -2.58 8.39
N ARG A 35 -13.96 -3.74 8.46
CA ARG A 35 -15.24 -4.00 7.75
C ARG A 35 -16.37 -3.10 8.24
N LEU A 36 -16.40 -2.76 9.52
CA LEU A 36 -17.41 -1.89 10.12
C LEU A 36 -17.25 -0.42 9.71
N LEU A 37 -16.05 -0.01 9.31
CA LEU A 37 -15.79 1.35 8.84
C LEU A 37 -16.33 1.58 7.44
N ASN A 38 -17.08 2.67 7.29
CA ASN A 38 -17.65 3.07 6.01
C ASN A 38 -16.55 3.39 4.98
N GLN A 39 -16.46 2.56 3.94
CA GLN A 39 -15.48 2.68 2.84
C GLN A 39 -15.48 4.05 2.15
N ARG A 40 -16.62 4.76 2.13
CA ARG A 40 -16.71 6.09 1.51
C ARG A 40 -15.92 7.15 2.28
N TYR A 41 -15.80 6.99 3.59
CA TYR A 41 -15.18 7.97 4.48
C TYR A 41 -13.82 7.54 5.03
N THR A 42 -13.37 6.34 4.68
CA THR A 42 -12.09 5.76 5.11
C THR A 42 -11.26 5.40 3.88
N ALA A 43 -10.08 6.00 3.73
CA ALA A 43 -9.19 5.78 2.60
C ALA A 43 -7.80 5.39 3.07
N VAL A 44 -7.09 4.55 2.30
CA VAL A 44 -5.69 4.22 2.55
C VAL A 44 -4.80 5.23 1.83
N SER A 45 -3.96 5.95 2.56
CA SER A 45 -3.03 6.94 1.99
C SER A 45 -1.62 6.42 1.85
N TRP A 46 -1.18 5.52 2.73
CA TRP A 46 0.21 5.07 2.78
C TRP A 46 0.29 3.59 3.14
N ILE A 47 1.15 2.86 2.46
CA ILE A 47 1.47 1.46 2.73
C ILE A 47 2.99 1.32 2.76
N CYS A 48 3.54 0.77 3.83
CA CYS A 48 4.97 0.47 3.90
C CYS A 48 5.30 -0.75 4.75
N LEU A 49 6.53 -1.23 4.57
CA LEU A 49 7.13 -2.19 5.50
C LEU A 49 7.54 -1.50 6.81
N ASP A 50 7.27 -2.15 7.94
CA ASP A 50 7.77 -1.77 9.26
C ASP A 50 8.70 -2.87 9.80
N LYS A 51 9.67 -2.46 10.61
CA LYS A 51 10.69 -3.31 11.25
C LYS A 51 10.28 -3.74 12.65
N SER A 52 9.29 -3.07 13.23
CA SER A 52 8.94 -3.24 14.63
C SER A 52 7.47 -3.59 14.81
N ALA A 53 7.24 -4.77 15.39
CA ALA A 53 5.92 -5.18 15.84
C ALA A 53 5.44 -4.46 17.12
N SER A 54 6.18 -3.46 17.63
CA SER A 54 5.77 -2.72 18.82
C SER A 54 4.37 -2.11 18.62
N PHE A 55 3.39 -2.48 19.46
CA PHE A 55 2.00 -2.05 19.31
C PHE A 55 1.32 -2.47 17.99
N ALA A 56 1.87 -3.47 17.28
CA ALA A 56 1.25 -4.06 16.10
C ALA A 56 0.34 -5.22 16.46
N VAL A 57 -0.58 -5.55 15.56
CA VAL A 57 -1.44 -6.72 15.63
C VAL A 57 -0.67 -7.90 15.05
N ARG A 58 -0.50 -8.96 15.85
CA ARG A 58 0.02 -10.25 15.36
C ARG A 58 -1.05 -10.96 14.54
N CYS A 59 -0.66 -11.54 13.42
CA CYS A 59 -1.59 -12.14 12.48
C CYS A 59 -0.92 -13.31 11.73
N SER A 60 -1.68 -14.03 10.92
CA SER A 60 -1.12 -14.94 9.93
C SER A 60 -0.94 -14.23 8.58
N ARG A 61 -0.13 -14.83 7.71
CA ARG A 61 0.01 -14.39 6.32
C ARG A 61 -1.32 -14.44 5.58
N GLU A 62 -2.12 -15.47 5.85
CA GLU A 62 -3.44 -15.66 5.26
C GLU A 62 -4.39 -14.53 5.67
N GLU A 63 -4.35 -14.07 6.93
CA GLU A 63 -5.13 -12.92 7.36
C GLU A 63 -4.74 -11.65 6.58
N LEU A 64 -3.44 -11.41 6.39
CA LEU A 64 -2.95 -10.27 5.60
C LEU A 64 -3.45 -10.33 4.15
N VAL A 65 -3.24 -11.45 3.47
CA VAL A 65 -3.46 -11.58 2.02
C VAL A 65 -4.94 -11.81 1.68
N LEU A 66 -5.63 -12.66 2.43
CA LEU A 66 -6.99 -13.11 2.10
C LEU A 66 -8.08 -12.28 2.77
N GLU A 67 -7.82 -11.73 3.96
CA GLU A 67 -8.83 -10.99 4.70
C GLU A 67 -8.60 -9.49 4.65
N LEU A 68 -7.39 -9.03 4.95
CA LEU A 68 -7.06 -7.63 5.08
C LEU A 68 -6.89 -6.96 3.71
N ALA A 69 -6.13 -7.57 2.80
CA ALA A 69 -5.84 -6.97 1.50
C ALA A 69 -7.09 -6.57 0.69
N PRO A 70 -8.14 -7.41 0.55
CA PRO A 70 -9.36 -7.00 -0.16
C PRO A 70 -10.01 -5.74 0.41
N LEU A 71 -9.99 -5.59 1.74
CA LEU A 71 -10.55 -4.42 2.43
C LEU A 71 -9.71 -3.16 2.19
N LEU A 72 -8.40 -3.30 2.12
CA LEU A 72 -7.49 -2.19 1.80
C LEU A 72 -7.58 -1.78 0.34
N ARG A 73 -7.60 -2.75 -0.59
CA ARG A 73 -7.78 -2.51 -2.03
C ARG A 73 -9.03 -1.69 -2.33
N ALA A 74 -10.15 -2.03 -1.70
CA ALA A 74 -11.41 -1.29 -1.83
C ALA A 74 -11.34 0.17 -1.35
N ARG A 75 -10.30 0.52 -0.58
CA ARG A 75 -10.08 1.85 0.02
C ARG A 75 -8.87 2.58 -0.57
N LEU A 76 -8.19 2.00 -1.57
CA LEU A 76 -7.12 2.68 -2.30
C LEU A 76 -7.68 3.89 -3.06
N ARG A 77 -6.88 4.94 -3.13
CA ARG A 77 -7.21 6.18 -3.84
C ARG A 77 -6.07 6.54 -4.81
N PRO A 78 -6.32 7.41 -5.81
CA PRO A 78 -5.28 7.84 -6.76
C PRO A 78 -4.06 8.55 -6.14
N ARG A 79 -4.05 8.78 -4.82
CA ARG A 79 -2.95 9.38 -4.05
C ARG A 79 -2.43 8.44 -2.95
N THR A 80 -2.57 7.13 -3.14
CA THR A 80 -1.98 6.14 -2.24
C THR A 80 -0.53 5.88 -2.63
N TYR A 81 0.34 5.85 -1.63
CA TYR A 81 1.78 5.57 -1.77
C TYR A 81 2.07 4.14 -1.31
N LEU A 82 2.96 3.44 -2.02
CA LEU A 82 3.47 2.13 -1.63
C LEU A 82 5.00 2.17 -1.58
N THR A 83 5.56 1.83 -0.41
CA THR A 83 7.01 1.82 -0.17
C THR A 83 7.46 0.49 0.43
N ILE A 84 8.15 -0.30 -0.38
CA ILE A 84 8.74 -1.60 -0.04
C ILE A 84 10.26 -1.47 -0.22
N THR A 85 10.91 -0.76 0.69
CA THR A 85 12.36 -0.55 0.68
C THR A 85 12.90 -0.80 2.08
N ASP A 86 13.23 -2.04 2.36
CA ASP A 86 13.92 -2.41 3.59
C ASP A 86 15.00 -3.45 3.27
N ASP A 87 16.05 -3.47 4.09
CA ASP A 87 17.22 -4.36 3.95
C ASP A 87 17.27 -5.37 5.12
N GLY A 88 16.11 -5.68 5.70
CA GLY A 88 15.97 -6.63 6.79
C GLY A 88 16.00 -8.09 6.32
N PRO A 89 16.30 -9.03 7.23
CA PRO A 89 16.38 -10.46 6.89
C PRO A 89 15.05 -11.02 6.36
N TYR A 90 13.92 -10.43 6.76
CA TYR A 90 12.57 -10.84 6.37
C TYR A 90 11.96 -10.01 5.23
N THR A 91 12.71 -9.05 4.67
CA THR A 91 12.14 -8.13 3.67
C THR A 91 11.70 -8.86 2.39
N GLY A 92 12.38 -9.91 1.97
CA GLY A 92 11.97 -10.69 0.80
C GLY A 92 10.57 -11.29 0.95
N ASP A 93 10.30 -11.94 2.09
CA ASP A 93 8.97 -12.51 2.38
C ASP A 93 7.91 -11.43 2.52
N ALA A 94 8.22 -10.34 3.23
CA ALA A 94 7.30 -9.22 3.42
C ALA A 94 6.96 -8.52 2.09
N ALA A 95 7.95 -8.37 1.20
CA ALA A 95 7.75 -7.85 -0.15
C ALA A 95 6.85 -8.77 -0.98
N LEU A 96 7.08 -10.09 -0.93
CA LEU A 96 6.23 -11.06 -1.61
C LEU A 96 4.76 -10.97 -1.13
N ALA A 97 4.55 -10.87 0.19
CA ALA A 97 3.22 -10.64 0.74
C ALA A 97 2.63 -9.32 0.23
N ALA A 98 3.41 -8.24 0.15
CA ALA A 98 2.97 -6.97 -0.44
C ALA A 98 2.44 -7.14 -1.86
N PHE A 99 3.16 -7.91 -2.69
CA PHE A 99 2.79 -8.12 -4.08
C PHE A 99 1.54 -8.97 -4.21
N GLU A 100 1.37 -9.98 -3.36
CA GLU A 100 0.12 -10.73 -3.26
C GLU A 100 -1.04 -9.87 -2.76
N MET A 101 -0.78 -8.97 -1.81
CA MET A 101 -1.76 -8.05 -1.25
C MET A 101 -2.15 -6.93 -2.21
N PHE A 102 -1.29 -6.50 -3.13
CA PHE A 102 -1.54 -5.31 -3.95
C PHE A 102 -1.25 -5.49 -5.44
N GLY A 103 -1.22 -6.74 -5.92
CA GLY A 103 -1.09 -7.06 -7.33
C GLY A 103 -2.11 -6.34 -8.22
N THR A 104 -1.95 -6.52 -9.53
CA THR A 104 -2.88 -5.98 -10.54
C THR A 104 -4.34 -6.34 -10.20
N PRO A 105 -5.31 -5.41 -10.35
CA PRO A 105 -5.23 -4.13 -11.05
C PRO A 105 -4.96 -2.91 -10.14
N CYS A 106 -4.34 -3.07 -8.97
CA CYS A 106 -4.04 -1.92 -8.11
C CYS A 106 -3.05 -0.97 -8.80
N THR A 107 -3.18 0.32 -8.51
CA THR A 107 -2.22 1.34 -8.97
C THR A 107 -1.90 2.28 -7.81
N PHE A 108 -0.65 2.74 -7.76
CA PHE A 108 -0.16 3.66 -6.77
C PHE A 108 0.24 4.98 -7.42
N TYR A 109 0.12 6.07 -6.66
CA TYR A 109 0.60 7.38 -7.09
C TYR A 109 2.12 7.41 -7.14
N ASP A 110 2.73 6.86 -6.10
CA ASP A 110 4.16 6.67 -5.96
C ASP A 110 4.40 5.22 -5.54
N LEU A 111 5.36 4.59 -6.22
CA LEU A 111 5.73 3.20 -6.03
C LEU A 111 7.24 3.13 -5.87
N GLN A 112 7.69 2.85 -4.65
CA GLN A 112 9.09 2.67 -4.33
C GLN A 112 9.30 1.23 -3.89
N VAL A 113 9.98 0.42 -4.70
CA VAL A 113 10.19 -1.01 -4.44
C VAL A 113 11.67 -1.32 -4.62
N GLY A 114 12.28 -1.94 -3.61
CA GLY A 114 13.62 -2.52 -3.70
C GLY A 114 13.61 -3.78 -4.54
N TYR A 115 14.72 -4.08 -5.21
CA TYR A 115 14.85 -5.34 -5.94
C TYR A 115 15.15 -6.47 -4.95
N HIS A 116 14.15 -7.28 -4.63
CA HIS A 116 14.30 -8.42 -3.71
C HIS A 116 14.23 -9.77 -4.42
N SER A 117 13.53 -9.85 -5.54
CA SER A 117 13.33 -11.08 -6.31
C SER A 117 12.74 -10.77 -7.69
N LYS A 118 12.53 -11.81 -8.52
CA LYS A 118 11.83 -11.69 -9.79
C LYS A 118 10.39 -11.18 -9.62
N GLU A 119 9.71 -11.58 -8.55
CA GLU A 119 8.35 -11.12 -8.22
C GLU A 119 8.32 -9.60 -7.99
N SER A 120 9.41 -9.02 -7.48
CA SER A 120 9.54 -7.56 -7.30
C SER A 120 9.57 -6.85 -8.66
N GLU A 121 10.32 -7.41 -9.61
CA GLU A 121 10.39 -6.92 -10.98
C GLU A 121 9.05 -7.07 -11.71
N ASP A 122 8.45 -8.26 -11.67
CA ASP A 122 7.15 -8.54 -12.29
C ASP A 122 6.07 -7.60 -11.74
N PHE A 123 6.11 -7.29 -10.44
CA PHE A 123 5.19 -6.35 -9.80
C PHE A 123 5.35 -4.92 -10.34
N VAL A 124 6.59 -4.42 -10.46
CA VAL A 124 6.87 -3.09 -11.02
C VAL A 124 6.48 -3.02 -12.50
N LEU A 125 6.84 -4.04 -13.29
CA LEU A 125 6.49 -4.10 -14.72
C LEU A 125 4.98 -4.09 -14.93
N SER A 126 4.23 -4.87 -14.13
CA SER A 126 2.77 -4.89 -14.20
C SER A 126 2.14 -3.51 -13.90
N HIS A 127 2.75 -2.73 -13.01
CA HIS A 127 2.33 -1.36 -12.72
C HIS A 127 2.63 -0.41 -13.88
N LEU A 128 3.79 -0.53 -14.52
CA LEU A 128 4.16 0.29 -15.68
C LEU A 128 3.22 0.03 -16.86
N ASP A 129 2.90 -1.23 -17.14
CA ASP A 129 1.98 -1.59 -18.23
C ASP A 129 0.58 -0.98 -18.05
N LEU A 130 0.08 -0.95 -16.80
CA LEU A 130 -1.18 -0.28 -16.48
C LEU A 130 -1.11 1.24 -16.69
N LEU A 131 0.00 1.88 -16.32
CA LEU A 131 0.19 3.31 -16.52
C LEU A 131 0.31 3.70 -17.99
N LEU A 132 0.86 2.81 -18.82
CA LEU A 132 1.10 3.04 -20.24
C LEU A 132 -0.13 2.74 -21.11
N GLN A 133 -1.25 2.28 -20.54
CA GLN A 133 -2.48 2.10 -21.32
C GLN A 133 -3.03 3.45 -21.82
N PRO A 134 -3.33 3.58 -23.13
CA PRO A 134 -3.75 4.85 -23.75
C PRO A 134 -4.94 5.53 -23.06
N LYS A 135 -5.91 4.75 -22.56
CA LYS A 135 -7.12 5.25 -21.89
C LYS A 135 -6.86 5.93 -20.54
N LEU A 136 -5.76 5.58 -19.85
CA LEU A 136 -5.39 6.20 -18.56
C LEU A 136 -4.55 7.47 -18.78
N ILE A 137 -3.77 7.53 -19.85
CA ILE A 137 -2.99 8.71 -20.26
C ILE A 137 -3.93 9.87 -20.62
N GLU A 138 -5.03 9.61 -21.33
CA GLU A 138 -6.04 10.62 -21.66
C GLU A 138 -6.75 11.16 -20.42
N ARG A 139 -7.21 10.29 -19.50
CA ARG A 139 -7.80 10.72 -18.22
C ARG A 139 -6.83 11.53 -17.35
N ARG A 140 -5.55 11.17 -17.29
CA ARG A 140 -4.53 11.95 -16.58
C ARG A 140 -4.23 13.30 -17.24
N ARG A 141 -4.34 13.41 -18.57
CA ARG A 141 -4.22 14.69 -19.30
C ARG A 141 -5.40 15.62 -18.98
N GLU A 142 -6.59 15.08 -18.85
CA GLU A 142 -7.79 15.83 -18.45
C GLU A 142 -7.68 16.28 -16.98
N GLU A 143 -7.24 15.40 -16.07
CA GLU A 143 -7.02 15.76 -14.66
C GLU A 143 -5.85 16.76 -14.46
N LYS A 144 -4.77 16.66 -15.24
CA LYS A 144 -3.67 17.65 -15.22
C LYS A 144 -4.07 19.01 -15.81
N SER A 145 -4.99 19.05 -16.77
CA SER A 145 -5.53 20.33 -17.30
C SER A 145 -6.40 21.07 -16.28
N SER A 146 -6.88 20.37 -15.24
CA SER A 146 -7.59 20.95 -14.09
C SER A 146 -6.65 21.50 -13.00
N TRP A 147 -5.35 21.18 -13.05
CA TRP A 147 -4.36 21.64 -12.06
C TRP A 147 -3.10 22.20 -12.75
N ASN A 148 -3.21 23.41 -13.29
CA ASN A 148 -2.04 24.26 -13.49
C ASN A 148 -1.49 24.69 -12.13
N TYR A 149 -0.23 24.35 -11.80
CA TYR A 149 0.83 25.26 -11.31
C TYR A 149 2.02 24.50 -10.65
N ARG A 150 3.24 24.82 -11.16
CA ARG A 150 4.58 24.87 -10.49
C ARG A 150 5.19 23.55 -9.98
N ARG A 151 6.49 23.29 -10.03
CA ARG A 151 7.69 23.78 -10.75
C ARG A 151 8.75 22.69 -10.46
N VAL A 152 9.51 22.26 -11.46
CA VAL A 152 10.70 21.41 -11.29
C VAL A 152 11.88 22.30 -10.88
N PHE A 153 12.64 21.90 -9.86
CA PHE A 153 14.01 22.36 -9.68
C PHE A 153 14.91 21.14 -9.46
N TRP A 154 15.93 21.03 -10.29
CA TRP A 154 17.14 20.25 -10.05
C TRP A 154 18.26 21.24 -9.73
N HIS A 155 19.05 20.95 -8.70
CA HIS A 155 20.42 21.41 -8.53
C HIS A 155 21.27 20.22 -8.15
#